data_AF-Q7TUL4-F1
#
_entry.id   AF-Q7TUL4-F1
#
_cell.length_a   1.000
_cell.length_b   1.000
_cell.length_c   1.000
_cell.angle_alpha   90.00
_cell.angle_beta   90.00
_cell.angle_gamma   90.00
#
_symmetry.space_group_name_H-M   'P 1'
#
loop_
_entity.id
_entity.type
_entity.pdbx_description
1 polymer ?
#
loop_
_entity_poly.entity_id
_entity_poly.type
_entity_poly.pdbx_seq_one_letter_code
_entity_poly.pdbx_strand_id
1 'polypeptide(L)'
;MEFESGLLPGRDPWPLLEGLLGRCLLVGHQPDLTHLAARLIGMPTGCLVLKKAGFAHLRWSQQKRSPAGRATLQVLLRPSVLLPCSA
;
A
#
# COMPACT_ATOMS: atom_id res chain seq x y z
N MET A 1 -7.64 0.49 -15.68
CA MET A 1 -7.86 1.02 -14.32
C MET A 1 -9.20 0.48 -13.88
N GLU A 2 -9.22 -0.34 -12.83
CA GLU A 2 -10.43 -0.98 -12.32
C GLU A 2 -10.78 -0.39 -10.95
N PHE A 3 -12.07 -0.31 -10.64
CA PHE A 3 -12.55 0.23 -9.36
C PHE A 3 -12.86 -0.91 -8.41
N GLU A 4 -12.08 -0.99 -7.34
CA GLU A 4 -12.23 -2.01 -6.31
C GLU A 4 -12.94 -1.45 -5.08
N SER A 5 -14.10 -2.01 -4.76
CA SER A 5 -14.92 -1.55 -3.62
C SER A 5 -14.21 -1.73 -2.27
N GLY A 6 -13.26 -2.66 -2.19
CA GLY A 6 -12.40 -2.87 -1.02
C GLY A 6 -11.43 -1.72 -0.71
N LEU A 7 -11.21 -0.79 -1.65
CA LEU A 7 -10.38 0.40 -1.47
C LEU A 7 -11.18 1.66 -1.06
N LEU A 8 -12.51 1.54 -0.93
CA LEU A 8 -13.34 2.59 -0.36
C LEU A 8 -12.97 2.84 1.11
N PRO A 9 -13.13 4.07 1.62
CA PRO A 9 -12.82 4.39 3.01
C PRO A 9 -13.44 3.43 4.03
N GLY A 10 -12.63 2.93 4.95
CA GLY A 10 -13.05 2.02 6.02
C GLY A 10 -13.39 0.59 5.59
N ARG A 11 -13.15 0.22 4.33
CA ARG A 11 -13.32 -1.16 3.84
C ARG A 11 -12.04 -1.97 4.00
N ASP A 12 -12.17 -3.30 3.96
CA ASP A 12 -11.03 -4.21 4.01
C ASP A 12 -10.53 -4.54 2.59
N PRO A 13 -9.33 -4.10 2.19
CA PRO A 13 -8.73 -4.43 0.89
C PRO A 13 -8.07 -5.81 0.88
N TRP A 14 -8.06 -6.55 1.99
CA TRP A 14 -7.40 -7.86 2.06
C TRP A 14 -7.86 -8.88 1.01
N PRO A 15 -9.18 -9.04 0.75
CA PRO A 15 -9.65 -9.99 -0.26
C PRO A 15 -9.14 -9.67 -1.67
N LEU A 16 -8.92 -8.37 -1.97
CA LEU A 16 -8.33 -7.95 -3.24
C LEU A 16 -6.91 -8.50 -3.39
N LEU A 17 -6.09 -8.44 -2.32
CA LEU A 17 -4.70 -8.87 -2.37
C LEU A 17 -4.52 -10.37 -2.67
N GLU A 18 -5.48 -11.21 -2.31
CA GLU A 18 -5.42 -12.65 -2.55
C GLU A 18 -5.51 -12.99 -4.05
N GLY A 19 -6.15 -12.14 -4.84
CA GLY A 19 -6.26 -12.28 -6.29
C GLY A 19 -5.17 -11.55 -7.10
N LEU A 20 -4.35 -10.69 -6.48
CA LEU A 20 -3.37 -9.88 -7.20
C LEU A 20 -2.15 -10.69 -7.63
N LEU A 21 -1.92 -10.74 -8.94
CA LEU A 21 -0.74 -11.35 -9.55
C LEU A 21 0.19 -10.26 -10.11
N GLY A 22 1.50 -10.47 -9.96
CA GLY A 22 2.52 -9.57 -10.51
C GLY A 22 2.62 -8.22 -9.78
N ARG A 23 2.73 -7.13 -10.55
CA ARG A 23 2.87 -5.76 -10.03
C ARG A 23 1.55 -5.03 -10.17
N CYS A 24 1.07 -4.47 -9.06
CA CYS A 24 -0.17 -3.70 -9.00
C CYS A 24 0.07 -2.34 -8.33
N LEU A 25 -0.75 -1.35 -8.68
CA LEU A 25 -0.81 -0.07 -7.99
C LEU A 25 -2.18 0.06 -7.33
N LEU A 26 -2.18 0.25 -6.01
CA LEU A 26 -3.39 0.51 -5.24
C LEU A 26 -3.47 2.02 -4.96
N VAL A 27 -4.61 2.62 -5.32
CA VAL A 27 -4.92 4.03 -5.07
C VAL A 27 -6.14 4.08 -4.15
N GLY A 28 -6.04 4.84 -3.08
CA GLY A 28 -7.04 4.83 -2.01
C GLY A 28 -6.76 5.89 -0.94
N HIS A 29 -7.36 5.70 0.22
CA HIS A 29 -7.44 6.74 1.26
C HIS A 29 -6.50 6.46 2.44
N GLN A 30 -6.17 7.53 3.16
CA GLN A 30 -5.54 7.44 4.48
C GLN A 30 -6.63 7.44 5.56
N PRO A 31 -6.46 6.69 6.67
CA PRO A 31 -5.29 5.89 7.02
C PRO A 31 -5.29 4.46 6.43
N ASP A 32 -6.31 4.07 5.67
CA ASP A 32 -6.52 2.69 5.23
C ASP A 32 -5.33 2.10 4.46
N LEU A 33 -4.72 2.85 3.54
CA LEU A 33 -3.54 2.39 2.81
C LEU A 33 -2.30 2.23 3.70
N THR A 34 -2.11 3.07 4.72
CA THR A 34 -0.97 2.91 5.66
C THR A 34 -1.22 1.79 6.66
N HIS A 35 -2.48 1.55 7.06
CA HIS A 35 -2.85 0.37 7.83
C HIS A 35 -2.63 -0.93 7.03
N LEU A 36 -3.03 -0.96 5.76
CA LEU A 36 -2.76 -2.08 4.86
C LEU A 36 -1.26 -2.34 4.72
N ALA A 37 -0.49 -1.28 4.47
CA ALA A 37 0.95 -1.38 4.35
C ALA A 37 1.61 -1.91 5.63
N ALA A 38 1.19 -1.41 6.81
CA ALA A 38 1.65 -1.90 8.10
C ALA A 38 1.36 -3.39 8.30
N ARG A 39 0.13 -3.84 7.98
CA ARG A 39 -0.27 -5.27 8.03
C ARG A 39 0.59 -6.13 7.10
N LEU A 40 0.90 -5.63 5.89
CA LEU A 40 1.74 -6.34 4.92
C LEU A 40 3.18 -6.51 5.40
N ILE A 41 3.77 -5.48 6.02
CA ILE A 41 5.14 -5.55 6.55
C ILE A 41 5.23 -6.13 7.97
N GLY A 42 4.09 -6.40 8.61
CA GLY A 42 4.04 -7.01 9.95
C GLY A 42 4.35 -6.05 11.08
N MET A 43 4.08 -4.76 10.87
CA MET A 43 4.32 -3.71 11.86
C MET A 43 3.01 -3.16 12.43
N PRO A 44 3.05 -2.49 13.60
CA PRO A 44 1.89 -1.82 14.18
C PRO A 44 1.33 -0.73 13.25
N THR A 45 0.03 -0.45 13.38
CA THR A 45 -0.58 0.70 12.70
C THR A 45 0.08 2.01 13.12
N GLY A 46 0.17 2.97 12.21
CA GLY A 46 0.82 4.26 12.45
C GLY A 46 2.34 4.26 12.26
N CYS A 47 2.98 3.10 12.00
CA CYS A 47 4.43 3.05 11.73
C CYS A 47 4.85 3.69 10.39
N LEU A 48 3.89 3.96 9.50
CA LEU A 48 4.10 4.58 8.19
C LEU A 48 3.32 5.87 8.08
N VAL A 49 3.98 6.91 7.58
CA VAL A 49 3.34 8.19 7.24
C VAL A 49 3.39 8.39 5.74
N LEU A 50 2.23 8.26 5.08
CA LEU A 50 2.08 8.51 3.65
C LEU A 50 1.32 9.83 3.44
N LYS A 51 1.96 10.80 2.77
CA LYS A 51 1.31 12.06 2.40
C LYS A 51 0.38 11.83 1.20
N LYS A 52 -0.62 12.71 0.99
CA LYS A 52 -1.44 12.72 -0.24
C LYS A 52 -0.51 12.77 -1.46
N ALA A 53 -0.80 11.99 -2.49
CA ALA A 53 0.06 11.78 -3.68
C ALA A 53 1.47 11.22 -3.38
N GLY A 54 1.71 10.74 -2.15
CA GLY A 54 2.90 9.96 -1.82
C GLY A 54 2.78 8.53 -2.35
N PHE A 55 3.91 7.82 -2.36
CA PHE A 55 4.00 6.46 -2.89
C PHE A 55 4.75 5.54 -1.93
N ALA A 56 4.25 4.32 -1.74
CA ALA A 56 4.93 3.26 -1.01
C ALA A 56 5.05 2.02 -1.90
N HIS A 57 6.26 1.51 -2.05
CA HIS A 57 6.53 0.27 -2.78
C HIS A 57 6.78 -0.86 -1.81
N LEU A 58 5.91 -1.86 -1.85
CA LEU A 58 6.04 -3.08 -1.06
C LEU A 58 6.35 -4.25 -1.98
N ARG A 59 7.20 -5.18 -1.51
CA ARG A 59 7.53 -6.41 -2.22
C ARG A 59 7.42 -7.61 -1.29
N TRP A 60 6.73 -8.65 -1.75
CA TRP A 60 6.66 -9.96 -1.08
C TRP A 60 6.79 -11.09 -2.12
N SER A 61 7.10 -12.30 -1.65
CA SER A 61 7.18 -13.51 -2.49
C SER A 61 5.79 -14.11 -2.69
N GLN A 62 5.47 -14.53 -3.92
CA GLN A 62 4.18 -15.16 -4.27
C GLN A 62 4.10 -16.66 -3.95
N GLN A 63 4.93 -17.18 -3.05
CA GLN A 63 4.93 -18.59 -2.67
C GLN A 63 3.69 -18.96 -1.83
N LYS A 64 2.50 -19.02 -2.47
CA LYS A 64 1.19 -19.56 -2.02
C LYS A 64 0.79 -19.30 -0.56
N ARG A 65 1.33 -18.24 0.05
CA ARG A 65 1.12 -17.89 1.46
C ARG A 65 0.67 -16.44 1.52
N SER A 66 -0.24 -16.16 2.45
CA SER A 66 -0.74 -14.82 2.74
C SER A 66 0.40 -13.80 2.87
N PRO A 67 0.29 -12.59 2.28
CA PRO A 67 1.35 -11.58 2.30
C PRO A 67 1.48 -10.86 3.65
N ALA A 68 0.61 -11.14 4.62
CA ALA A 68 0.66 -10.54 5.96
C ALA A 68 2.00 -10.80 6.65
N GLY A 69 2.64 -9.73 7.12
CA GLY A 69 3.92 -9.81 7.83
C GLY A 69 5.11 -10.24 6.99
N ARG A 70 4.99 -10.25 5.66
CA ARG A 70 6.01 -10.80 4.75
C ARG A 70 6.44 -9.85 3.65
N ALA A 71 5.74 -8.73 3.51
CA ALA A 71 6.17 -7.70 2.61
C ALA A 71 7.37 -6.95 3.21
N THR A 72 8.20 -6.46 2.32
CA THR A 72 9.32 -5.59 2.62
C THR A 72 9.02 -4.22 2.03
N LEU A 73 9.19 -3.17 2.83
CA LEU A 73 9.13 -1.80 2.32
C LEU A 73 10.40 -1.52 1.52
N GLN A 74 10.25 -1.36 0.22
CA GLN A 74 11.36 -1.06 -0.68
C GLN A 74 11.60 0.44 -0.75
N VAL A 75 10.52 1.21 -0.81
CA VAL A 75 10.55 2.66 -1.05
C VAL A 75 9.36 3.33 -0.36
N LEU A 76 9.58 4.50 0.24
CA LEU A 76 8.54 5.41 0.72
C LEU A 76 8.86 6.83 0.26
N LEU A 77 8.03 7.38 -0.62
CA LEU A 77 8.24 8.70 -1.25
C LEU A 77 7.14 9.67 -0.87
N ARG A 78 7.55 10.91 -0.62
CA ARG A 78 6.67 12.06 -0.51
C ARG A 78 6.51 12.71 -1.88
N PRO A 79 5.40 13.45 -2.13
CA PRO A 79 5.17 14.13 -3.41
C PRO A 79 6.33 15.01 -3.86
N SER A 80 6.96 15.73 -2.92
CA SER A 80 8.08 16.65 -3.19
C SER A 80 9.34 15.95 -3.70
N VAL A 81 9.43 14.63 -3.61
CA VAL A 81 10.54 13.83 -4.17
C VAL A 81 10.19 13.30 -5.56
N LEU A 82 8.89 13.22 -5.89
CA LEU A 82 8.38 12.72 -7.16
C LEU A 82 8.20 13.82 -8.19
N LEU A 83 7.81 15.00 -7.73
CA LEU A 83 7.48 16.15 -8.56
C LEU A 83 8.40 17.31 -8.17
N PRO A 84 8.93 18.07 -9.15
CA PRO A 84 9.60 19.33 -8.86
C PRO A 84 8.68 20.21 -8.02
N CYS A 85 9.19 20.84 -6.98
CA CYS A 85 8.46 21.91 -6.32
C CYS A 85 8.28 23.03 -7.35
N SER A 86 7.04 23.31 -7.75
CA SER A 86 6.73 24.59 -8.38
C SER A 86 7.01 25.66 -7.33
N ALA A 87 8.05 26.47 -7.56
CA ALA A 87 8.37 27.63 -6.75
C ALA A 87 7.29 28.71 -6.91
#